data_AF-A0A4U9VMP7-F1
#
_entry.id   AF-A0A4U9VMP7-F1
#
_cell.length_a   1.000
_cell.length_b   1.000
_cell.length_c   1.000
_cell.angle_alpha   90.00
_cell.angle_beta   90.00
_cell.angle_gamma   90.00
#
_symmetry.space_group_name_H-M   'P 1'
#
loop_
_entity.id
_entity.type
_entity.pdbx_description
1 polymer ?
#
loop_
_entity_poly.entity_id
_entity_poly.type
_entity_poly.pdbx_seq_one_letter_code
_entity_poly.pdbx_strand_id
1 'polypeptide(L)'
;MWQVLKTLITYQRIGIPLLLMALLLQAFNKTLLVGDYYLHTDRYAKNCENKLKTWLHCDGKCQLSKLIKKQQEDEKKQQEKRNDRGSEYYCFDSYSFDHPFIPMDESERLFSALPEVKTIEQPRSIFKPPIS
;
A
#
# COMPACT_ATOMS: atom_id res chain seq x y z
N MET A 1 8.49 16.20 -34.02
CA MET A 1 9.26 16.36 -32.76
C MET A 1 8.48 17.17 -31.71
N TRP A 2 8.11 18.42 -32.00
CA TRP A 2 7.41 19.30 -31.04
C TRP A 2 6.01 18.84 -30.62
N GLN A 3 5.26 18.20 -31.53
CA GLN A 3 3.95 17.62 -31.22
C GLN A 3 4.04 16.45 -30.22
N VAL A 4 5.07 15.61 -30.34
CA VAL A 4 5.31 14.46 -29.44
C VAL A 4 5.72 14.93 -28.04
N LEU A 5 6.52 15.99 -27.96
CA LEU A 5 6.91 16.58 -26.69
C LEU A 5 5.71 17.21 -25.96
N LYS A 6 4.82 17.89 -26.71
CA LYS A 6 3.59 18.46 -26.16
C LYS A 6 2.64 17.39 -25.62
N THR A 7 2.41 16.32 -26.38
CA THR A 7 1.53 15.22 -25.95
C THR A 7 2.06 14.53 -24.70
N LEU A 8 3.38 14.33 -24.61
CA LEU A 8 4.04 13.78 -23.42
C LEU A 8 3.86 14.68 -22.17
N ILE A 9 4.03 15.99 -22.34
CA ILE A 9 3.84 16.96 -21.25
C ILE A 9 2.36 17.04 -20.83
N THR A 10 1.41 17.03 -21.77
CA THR A 10 -0.02 16.98 -21.42
C THR A 10 -0.40 15.68 -20.73
N TYR A 11 0.16 14.54 -21.13
CA TYR A 11 -0.08 13.26 -20.49
C TYR A 11 0.42 13.27 -19.03
N GLN A 12 1.60 13.82 -18.77
CA GLN A 12 2.09 14.00 -17.39
C GLN A 12 1.21 14.97 -16.59
N ARG A 13 0.78 16.07 -17.19
CA ARG A 13 -0.07 17.10 -16.54
C ARG A 13 -1.44 16.59 -16.12
N ILE A 14 -1.99 15.59 -16.83
CA ILE A 14 -3.32 15.04 -16.56
C ILE A 14 -3.23 13.70 -15.82
N GLY A 15 -2.23 12.88 -16.12
CA GLY A 15 -2.05 11.57 -15.52
C GLY A 15 -1.76 11.62 -14.02
N ILE A 16 -0.91 12.55 -13.57
CA ILE A 16 -0.58 12.71 -12.15
C ILE A 16 -1.82 13.07 -11.31
N PRO A 17 -2.59 14.14 -11.62
CA PRO A 17 -3.78 14.47 -10.82
C PRO A 17 -4.85 13.38 -10.89
N LEU A 18 -5.01 12.70 -12.04
CA LEU A 18 -5.95 11.58 -12.16
C LEU A 18 -5.59 10.42 -11.21
N LEU A 19 -4.30 10.06 -11.15
CA LEU A 19 -3.80 8.98 -10.31
C LEU A 19 -3.89 9.36 -8.82
N LEU A 20 -3.57 10.63 -8.48
CA LEU A 20 -3.76 11.16 -7.14
C LEU A 20 -5.24 11.13 -6.72
N MET A 21 -6.16 11.54 -7.60
CA MET A 21 -7.60 11.49 -7.32
C MET A 21 -8.07 10.06 -7.08
N ALA A 22 -7.59 9.09 -7.87
CA ALA A 22 -7.91 7.67 -7.68
C ALA A 22 -7.39 7.15 -6.32
N LEU A 23 -6.17 7.52 -5.91
CA LEU A 23 -5.62 7.15 -4.59
C LEU A 23 -6.44 7.74 -3.44
N LEU A 24 -6.86 9.01 -3.57
CA LEU A 24 -7.69 9.66 -2.58
C LEU A 24 -9.05 8.96 -2.47
N LEU A 25 -9.71 8.65 -3.59
CA LEU A 25 -10.94 7.87 -3.61
C LEU A 25 -10.76 6.52 -2.91
N GLN A 26 -9.65 5.82 -3.18
CA GLN A 26 -9.33 4.57 -2.51
C GLN A 26 -9.19 4.73 -0.98
N ALA A 27 -8.57 5.83 -0.52
CA ALA A 27 -8.40 6.13 0.90
C ALA A 27 -9.73 6.53 1.60
N PHE A 28 -10.63 7.20 0.89
CA PHE A 28 -11.89 7.71 1.44
C PHE A 28 -13.09 6.77 1.31
N ASN A 29 -12.93 5.54 0.80
CA ASN A 29 -14.03 4.59 0.63
C ASN A 29 -14.91 4.41 1.88
N LYS A 30 -14.31 4.32 3.07
CA LYS A 30 -15.04 4.20 4.35
C LYS A 30 -15.83 5.46 4.70
N THR A 31 -15.24 6.64 4.43
CA THR A 31 -15.88 7.94 4.68
C THR A 31 -17.06 8.16 3.74
N LEU A 32 -16.92 7.78 2.47
CA LEU A 32 -18.00 7.85 1.47
C LEU A 32 -19.18 6.96 1.85
N LEU A 33 -18.92 5.75 2.38
CA LEU A 33 -19.97 4.85 2.88
C LEU A 33 -20.76 5.46 4.05
N VAL A 34 -20.09 6.14 4.97
CA VAL A 34 -20.76 6.87 6.07
C VAL A 34 -21.53 8.07 5.52
N GLY A 35 -20.98 8.79 4.53
CA GLY A 35 -21.67 9.87 3.84
C GLY A 35 -22.98 9.40 3.18
N ASP A 36 -22.96 8.28 2.48
CA ASP A 36 -24.16 7.68 1.87
C ASP A 36 -25.24 7.35 2.92
N TYR A 37 -24.85 6.88 4.10
CA TYR A 37 -25.78 6.67 5.21
C TYR A 37 -26.47 7.96 5.67
N TYR A 38 -25.75 9.07 5.75
CA TYR A 38 -26.34 10.36 6.13
C TYR A 38 -27.28 10.92 5.05
N LEU A 39 -26.96 10.70 3.76
CA LEU A 39 -27.82 11.10 2.65
C LEU A 39 -29.08 10.22 2.54
N HIS A 40 -28.97 8.92 2.89
CA HIS A 40 -30.00 7.92 2.65
C HIS A 40 -30.40 7.11 3.89
N THR A 41 -30.51 7.74 5.07
CA THR A 41 -30.75 7.04 6.34
C THR A 41 -32.00 6.14 6.34
N ASP A 42 -33.07 6.55 5.63
CA ASP A 42 -34.32 5.77 5.50
C ASP A 42 -34.09 4.35 4.94
N ARG A 43 -33.20 4.20 3.95
CA ARG A 43 -32.87 2.88 3.37
C ARG A 43 -32.25 1.95 4.41
N TYR A 44 -31.38 2.48 5.26
CA TYR A 44 -30.71 1.72 6.32
C TYR A 44 -31.66 1.40 7.46
N ALA A 45 -32.55 2.32 7.82
CA ALA A 45 -33.57 2.11 8.86
C ALA A 45 -34.60 1.03 8.44
N LYS A 46 -34.98 0.99 7.16
CA LYS A 46 -35.85 -0.05 6.59
C LYS A 46 -35.26 -1.44 6.76
N ASN A 47 -33.96 -1.61 6.56
CA ASN A 47 -33.26 -2.89 6.69
C ASN A 47 -32.68 -3.17 8.09
N CYS A 48 -33.01 -2.36 9.09
CA CYS A 48 -32.53 -2.54 10.47
C CYS A 48 -33.00 -3.88 11.05
N GLU A 49 -32.08 -4.67 11.61
CA GLU A 49 -32.39 -5.94 12.30
C GLU A 49 -32.90 -5.73 13.74
N ASN A 50 -32.51 -4.64 14.38
CA ASN A 50 -32.86 -4.32 15.78
C ASN A 50 -34.17 -3.53 15.92
N LYS A 51 -35.16 -3.73 15.04
CA LYS A 51 -36.46 -3.02 15.11
C LYS A 51 -37.18 -3.21 16.44
N LEU A 52 -37.03 -4.39 17.05
CA LEU A 52 -37.65 -4.76 18.33
C LEU A 52 -37.00 -4.06 19.53
N LYS A 53 -35.78 -3.52 19.39
CA LYS A 53 -35.06 -2.80 20.44
C LYS A 53 -35.12 -1.30 20.19
N THR A 54 -36.33 -0.75 20.24
CA THR A 54 -36.60 0.69 20.03
C THR A 54 -35.83 1.60 20.99
N TRP A 55 -35.48 1.12 22.19
CA TRP A 55 -34.66 1.86 23.16
C TRP A 55 -33.24 2.18 22.67
N LEU A 56 -32.74 1.51 21.63
CA LEU A 56 -31.39 1.73 21.10
C LEU A 56 -31.30 2.91 20.12
N HIS A 57 -32.43 3.49 19.67
CA HIS A 57 -32.45 4.55 18.65
C HIS A 57 -31.45 4.27 17.49
N CYS A 58 -31.58 3.06 16.92
CA CYS A 58 -30.58 2.51 16.02
C CYS A 58 -30.57 3.22 14.66
N ASP A 59 -31.73 3.63 14.12
CA ASP A 59 -31.86 4.36 12.84
C ASP A 59 -31.03 3.76 11.68
N GLY A 60 -30.90 2.43 11.63
CA GLY A 60 -30.09 1.74 10.62
C GLY A 60 -28.58 1.70 10.85
N LYS A 61 -28.06 2.24 11.98
CA LYS A 61 -26.63 2.20 12.36
C LYS A 61 -26.09 0.78 12.49
N CYS A 62 -26.94 -0.19 12.85
CA CYS A 62 -26.55 -1.61 12.87
C CYS A 62 -26.15 -2.10 11.47
N GLN A 63 -26.89 -1.69 10.43
CA GLN A 63 -26.62 -2.06 9.05
C GLN A 63 -25.31 -1.42 8.56
N LEU A 64 -25.10 -0.13 8.88
CA LEU A 64 -23.85 0.57 8.58
C LEU A 64 -22.65 -0.11 9.23
N SER A 65 -22.73 -0.42 10.53
CA SER A 65 -21.63 -1.06 11.24
C SER A 65 -21.33 -2.47 10.71
N LYS A 66 -22.35 -3.21 10.26
CA LYS A 66 -22.18 -4.52 9.60
C LYS A 66 -21.45 -4.39 8.27
N LEU A 67 -21.79 -3.38 7.45
CA LEU A 67 -21.10 -3.11 6.18
C LEU A 67 -19.63 -2.74 6.40
N ILE A 68 -19.35 -1.86 7.37
CA ILE A 68 -17.98 -1.46 7.72
C ILE A 68 -17.16 -2.67 8.20
N LYS A 69 -17.73 -3.51 9.07
CA LYS A 69 -17.06 -4.73 9.55
C LYS A 69 -16.77 -5.69 8.41
N LYS A 70 -17.71 -5.89 7.48
CA LYS A 70 -17.51 -6.73 6.30
C LYS A 70 -16.36 -6.23 5.44
N GLN A 71 -16.31 -4.93 5.14
CA GLN A 71 -15.18 -4.35 4.40
C GLN A 71 -13.85 -4.55 5.11
N GLN A 72 -13.79 -4.34 6.44
CA GLN A 72 -12.56 -4.56 7.21
C GLN A 72 -12.13 -6.03 7.22
N GLU A 73 -13.07 -6.97 7.27
CA GLU A 73 -12.78 -8.39 7.22
C GLU A 73 -12.29 -8.82 5.83
N ASP A 74 -12.89 -8.28 4.77
CA ASP A 74 -12.46 -8.52 3.40
C ASP A 74 -11.05 -7.94 3.14
N GLU A 75 -10.76 -6.74 3.64
CA GLU A 75 -9.43 -6.11 3.62
C GLU A 75 -8.39 -6.99 4.36
N LYS A 76 -8.74 -7.47 5.57
CA LYS A 76 -7.87 -8.36 6.36
C LYS A 76 -7.61 -9.67 5.64
N LYS A 77 -8.65 -10.33 5.10
CA LYS A 77 -8.50 -11.58 4.34
C LYS A 77 -7.65 -11.39 3.08
N GLN A 78 -7.78 -10.24 2.40
CA GLN A 78 -6.91 -9.92 1.27
C GLN A 78 -5.46 -9.72 1.71
N GLN A 79 -5.23 -9.04 2.85
CA GLN A 79 -3.90 -8.82 3.39
C GLN A 79 -3.25 -10.12 3.90
N GLU A 80 -4.02 -10.98 4.56
CA GLU A 80 -3.58 -12.32 5.00
C GLU A 80 -3.23 -13.20 3.80
N LYS A 81 -4.08 -13.24 2.76
CA LYS A 81 -3.77 -13.95 1.51
C LYS A 81 -2.52 -13.41 0.80
N ARG A 82 -2.25 -12.11 0.90
CA ARG A 82 -1.04 -11.49 0.35
C ARG A 82 0.20 -11.85 1.18
N ASN A 83 0.06 -11.94 2.51
CA ASN A 83 1.14 -12.31 3.41
C ASN A 83 1.49 -13.81 3.31
N ASP A 84 0.47 -14.66 3.15
CA ASP A 84 0.60 -16.12 3.02
C ASP A 84 1.25 -16.54 1.69
N ARG A 85 1.10 -15.74 0.62
CA ARG A 85 1.80 -15.95 -0.67
C ARG A 85 3.29 -15.59 -0.65
N GLY A 86 3.83 -15.25 0.51
CA GLY A 86 5.18 -14.73 0.64
C GLY A 86 5.27 -13.31 0.05
N SER A 87 6.12 -12.49 0.65
CA SER A 87 6.58 -11.27 0.00
C SER A 87 7.21 -11.64 -1.34
N GLU A 88 6.43 -11.59 -2.43
CA GLU A 88 6.98 -11.47 -3.77
C GLU A 88 7.75 -10.15 -3.77
N TYR A 89 9.03 -10.23 -3.41
CA TYR A 89 9.97 -9.17 -3.66
C TYR A 89 9.92 -8.96 -5.18
N TYR A 90 9.31 -7.87 -5.61
CA TYR A 90 9.52 -7.37 -6.96
C TYR A 90 11.00 -6.98 -7.04
N CYS A 91 11.86 -7.95 -7.32
CA CYS A 91 13.15 -7.67 -7.87
C CYS A 91 12.83 -7.03 -9.21
N PHE A 92 12.90 -5.69 -9.28
CA PHE A 92 13.04 -5.05 -10.57
C PHE A 92 14.25 -5.71 -11.19
N ASP A 93 14.02 -6.56 -12.18
CA ASP A 93 15.06 -7.06 -13.05
C ASP A 93 15.79 -5.81 -13.51
N SER A 94 16.99 -5.61 -12.95
CA SER A 94 17.83 -4.49 -13.31
C SER A 94 18.16 -4.75 -14.75
N TYR A 95 17.38 -4.15 -15.64
CA TYR A 95 17.56 -4.19 -17.08
C TYR A 95 19.05 -3.98 -17.31
N SER A 96 19.75 -5.06 -17.65
CA SER A 96 21.14 -5.02 -18.04
C SER A 96 21.16 -4.17 -19.30
N PHE A 97 21.41 -2.88 -19.14
CA PHE A 97 21.77 -2.03 -20.26
C PHE A 97 23.09 -2.61 -20.76
N ASP A 98 23.06 -3.28 -21.92
CA ASP A 98 24.25 -3.51 -22.73
C ASP A 98 24.80 -2.12 -23.07
N HIS A 99 25.60 -1.56 -22.16
CA HIS A 99 26.38 -0.40 -22.46
C HIS A 99 27.41 -0.84 -23.50
N PRO A 100 27.47 -0.19 -24.68
CA PRO A 100 28.57 -0.43 -25.58
C PRO A 100 29.85 -0.11 -24.80
N PHE A 101 30.74 -1.10 -24.75
CA PHE A 101 32.04 -1.02 -24.11
C PHE A 101 32.76 0.26 -24.57
N ILE A 102 32.81 1.27 -23.69
CA ILE A 102 33.71 2.40 -23.84
C ILE A 102 35.04 1.93 -23.24
N PRO A 103 36.14 1.83 -24.00
CA PRO A 103 37.44 1.55 -23.41
C PRO A 103 37.75 2.69 -22.43
N MET A 104 37.74 2.36 -21.14
CA MET A 104 38.21 3.24 -20.08
C MET A 104 39.72 3.41 -20.25
N ASP A 105 40.14 4.64 -20.56
CA ASP A 105 41.49 5.12 -20.39
C ASP A 105 41.90 4.98 -18.92
N GLU A 106 43.06 4.39 -18.69
CA GLU A 106 43.59 4.06 -17.36
C GLU A 106 44.03 5.35 -16.64
N SER A 107 43.06 6.08 -16.10
CA SER A 107 43.31 7.18 -15.18
C SER A 107 43.26 6.66 -13.75
N GLU A 108 44.36 6.85 -13.04
CA GLU A 108 44.72 6.30 -11.72
C GLU A 108 43.57 6.25 -10.71
N ARG A 109 43.44 5.08 -10.07
CA ARG A 109 42.47 4.80 -9.01
C ARG A 109 42.67 5.75 -7.82
N LEU A 110 41.79 6.73 -7.69
CA LEU A 110 41.71 7.63 -6.54
C LEU A 110 40.81 7.07 -5.42
N PHE A 111 41.00 5.80 -5.08
CA PHE A 111 40.36 5.20 -3.91
C PHE A 111 41.36 4.33 -3.13
N SER A 112 41.65 4.77 -1.91
CA SER A 112 42.47 4.05 -0.94
C SER A 112 41.78 2.74 -0.54
N ALA A 113 42.55 1.65 -0.46
CA ALA A 113 42.05 0.40 0.11
C ALA A 113 41.60 0.63 1.56
N LEU A 114 40.31 0.40 1.83
CA LEU A 114 39.77 0.39 3.19
C LEU A 114 40.38 -0.78 3.97
N PRO A 115 40.84 -0.59 5.21
CA PRO A 115 41.39 -1.68 6.00
C PRO A 115 40.30 -2.72 6.29
N GLU A 116 40.69 -3.99 6.16
CA GLU A 116 39.87 -5.15 6.45
C GLU A 116 39.37 -5.08 7.90
N VAL A 117 38.05 -4.87 8.06
CA VAL A 117 37.40 -4.89 9.36
C VAL A 117 37.42 -6.33 9.86
N LYS A 118 38.32 -6.63 10.81
CA LYS A 118 38.35 -7.91 11.51
C LYS A 118 36.98 -8.14 12.17
N THR A 119 36.27 -9.19 11.76
CA THR A 119 34.98 -9.56 12.33
C THR A 119 35.13 -9.81 13.82
N ILE A 120 34.41 -9.04 14.64
CA ILE A 120 34.35 -9.25 16.08
C ILE A 120 33.45 -10.46 16.34
N GLU A 121 34.00 -11.52 16.94
CA GLU A 121 33.25 -12.70 17.38
C GLU A 121 32.12 -12.27 18.34
N GLN A 122 30.88 -12.45 17.91
CA GLN A 122 29.70 -12.04 18.66
C GLN A 122 29.45 -13.02 19.83
N PRO A 123 29.43 -12.58 21.10
CA PRO A 123 29.30 -13.49 22.23
C PRO A 123 27.88 -14.09 22.27
N ARG A 124 27.79 -15.37 21.89
CA ARG A 124 26.54 -16.16 21.86
C ARG A 124 25.95 -16.45 23.25
N SER A 125 26.54 -15.96 24.33
CA SER A 125 26.12 -16.24 25.71
C SER A 125 24.93 -15.41 26.20
N ILE A 126 24.63 -14.29 25.53
CA ILE A 126 23.56 -13.36 25.94
C ILE A 126 22.21 -13.76 25.32
N PHE A 127 22.22 -14.39 24.15
CA PHE A 127 20.98 -14.86 23.51
C PHE A 127 20.69 -16.31 23.90
N LYS A 128 19.76 -16.48 24.83
CA LYS A 128 19.13 -17.79 25.09
C LYS A 128 17.68 -17.75 24.61
N PRO A 129 17.24 -18.66 23.73
CA PRO A 129 15.84 -18.74 23.35
C PRO A 129 14.99 -19.19 24.55
N PRO A 130 13.69 -18.82 24.59
CA PRO A 130 12.79 -19.29 25.64
C PRO A 130 12.63 -20.81 25.56
N ILE A 131 12.79 -21.46 26.70
CA ILE A 131 12.65 -22.90 26.88
C ILE A 131 11.15 -23.20 26.94
N SER A 132 10.67 -24.11 26.09
CA SER A 132 9.29 -24.62 26.12
C SER A 132 9.02 -25.46 27.36
#